data_AF-A0A1S8X6C9-F1
#
_entry.id   AF-A0A1S8X6C9-F1
#
_cell.length_a   1.000
_cell.length_b   1.000
_cell.length_c   1.000
_cell.angle_alpha   90.00
_cell.angle_beta   90.00
_cell.angle_gamma   90.00
#
_symmetry.space_group_name_H-M   'P 1'
#
loop_
_entity.id
_entity.type
_entity.pdbx_description
1 polymer ?
#
loop_
_entity_poly.entity_id
_entity_poly.type
_entity_poly.pdbx_seq_one_letter_code
_entity_poly.pdbx_strand_id
1 'polypeptide(L)'
;PNVALYKTVIGSGKWRHCAVDGNFRTTFAPYAVQFPFYYVDLGALYNLTSVNLFCQNEGTFRNLGVDVPFDVHTFGQWMSECTYQSHYPWDLLASGIKFKKKGEEVVLKPNKPVQYIIIGQRNTNYPISVRPIQIGEIQAHGEKLRDTQVPQVPAGDEPIPENLH
;
A
#
# COMPACT_ATOMS: atom_id res chain seq x y z
N PRO A 1 -16.49 -3.18 -9.41
CA PRO A 1 -16.49 -1.88 -8.68
C PRO A 1 -15.06 -1.55 -8.25
N ASN A 2 -14.63 -0.27 -8.20
CA ASN A 2 -13.35 0.10 -7.58
C ASN A 2 -13.50 0.03 -6.05
N VAL A 3 -12.96 -1.01 -5.43
CA VAL A 3 -13.00 -1.25 -3.99
C VAL A 3 -11.89 -0.53 -3.23
N ALA A 4 -10.91 0.06 -3.92
CA ALA A 4 -9.88 0.90 -3.31
C ALA A 4 -10.33 2.36 -3.12
N LEU A 5 -11.41 2.79 -3.78
CA LEU A 5 -11.88 4.18 -3.73
C LEU A 5 -12.12 4.64 -2.28
N TYR A 6 -11.49 5.75 -1.90
CA TYR A 6 -11.51 6.37 -0.56
C TYR A 6 -11.05 5.45 0.58
N LYS A 7 -10.23 4.45 0.28
CA LYS A 7 -9.63 3.58 1.29
C LYS A 7 -8.45 4.22 2.00
N THR A 8 -8.04 3.62 3.10
CA THR A 8 -6.94 4.12 3.91
C THR A 8 -5.62 3.79 3.24
N VAL A 9 -4.77 4.79 3.06
CA VAL A 9 -3.39 4.64 2.58
C VAL A 9 -2.44 4.86 3.75
N ILE A 10 -1.70 3.82 4.11
CA ILE A 10 -0.73 3.83 5.20
C ILE A 10 0.68 3.94 4.63
N GLY A 11 1.47 4.85 5.19
CA GLY A 11 2.80 5.20 4.71
C GLY A 11 3.17 6.63 5.12
N SER A 12 4.46 6.97 4.99
CA SER A 12 4.96 8.31 5.29
C SER A 12 4.90 9.20 4.06
N GLY A 13 4.24 10.36 4.11
CA GLY A 13 4.15 11.29 2.99
C GLY A 13 3.03 12.31 3.08
N LYS A 14 2.94 13.19 2.07
CA LYS A 14 1.85 14.15 1.90
C LYS A 14 0.80 13.61 0.92
N TRP A 15 -0.45 14.03 1.10
CA TRP A 15 -1.56 13.73 0.17
C TRP A 15 -1.80 12.23 -0.05
N ARG A 16 -1.72 11.43 1.01
CA ARG A 16 -1.94 9.97 0.98
C ARG A 16 -3.26 9.56 0.33
N HIS A 17 -4.33 10.29 0.61
CA HIS A 17 -5.66 10.05 0.05
C HIS A 17 -5.70 10.17 -1.47
N CYS A 18 -4.80 10.94 -2.09
CA CYS A 18 -4.75 11.12 -3.53
C CYS A 18 -4.36 9.85 -4.28
N ALA A 19 -3.78 8.85 -3.62
CA ALA A 19 -3.53 7.57 -4.28
C ALA A 19 -4.81 6.76 -4.51
N VAL A 20 -5.97 7.15 -3.98
CA VAL A 20 -7.22 6.38 -4.03
C VAL A 20 -8.46 7.27 -4.06
N ASP A 21 -8.34 8.53 -4.51
CA ASP A 21 -9.45 9.49 -4.52
C ASP A 21 -10.25 9.45 -5.83
N GLY A 22 -9.82 8.65 -6.81
CA GLY A 22 -10.44 8.56 -8.13
C GLY A 22 -10.09 9.72 -9.05
N ASN A 23 -9.17 10.60 -8.65
CA ASN A 23 -8.77 11.77 -9.41
C ASN A 23 -7.35 11.62 -9.98
N PHE A 24 -7.28 11.28 -11.27
CA PHE A 24 -6.01 11.12 -11.99
C PHE A 24 -5.15 12.41 -12.12
N ARG A 25 -5.56 13.54 -11.53
CA ARG A 25 -4.81 14.81 -11.53
C ARG A 25 -4.19 15.16 -10.18
N THR A 26 -4.43 14.38 -9.14
CA THR A 26 -3.75 14.51 -7.84
C THR A 26 -2.63 13.47 -7.74
N THR A 27 -1.79 13.55 -6.72
CA THR A 27 -0.63 12.65 -6.57
C THR A 27 -0.27 12.44 -5.09
N PHE A 28 -0.05 11.18 -4.71
CA PHE A 28 0.55 10.86 -3.42
C PHE A 28 2.06 11.09 -3.46
N ALA A 29 2.57 11.85 -2.50
CA ALA A 29 3.99 12.20 -2.38
C ALA A 29 4.63 11.56 -1.12
N PRO A 30 5.16 10.32 -1.21
CA PRO A 30 5.80 9.67 -0.07
C PRO A 30 7.10 10.38 0.33
N TYR A 31 7.41 10.36 1.62
CA TYR A 31 8.71 10.79 2.16
C TYR A 31 9.74 9.66 2.07
N ALA A 32 11.02 10.01 2.14
CA ALA A 32 12.08 9.01 2.23
C ALA A 32 12.04 8.32 3.60
N VAL A 33 12.10 6.99 3.61
CA VAL A 33 12.11 6.16 4.81
C VAL A 33 13.06 4.97 4.64
N GLN A 34 13.49 4.35 5.74
CA GLN A 34 14.41 3.20 5.70
C GLN A 34 13.76 1.94 5.12
N PHE A 35 12.45 1.78 5.34
CA PHE A 35 11.63 0.70 4.79
C PHE A 35 10.60 1.29 3.83
N PRO A 36 10.96 1.48 2.55
CA PRO A 36 10.25 2.35 1.59
C PRO A 36 9.06 1.63 0.94
N PHE A 37 8.14 1.17 1.78
CA PHE A 37 6.86 0.62 1.39
C PHE A 37 5.73 1.48 1.97
N TYR A 38 4.64 1.57 1.22
CA TYR A 38 3.34 2.05 1.68
C TYR A 38 2.28 1.08 1.20
N TYR A 39 1.08 1.15 1.74
CA TYR A 39 0.01 0.23 1.35
C TYR A 39 -1.37 0.84 1.41
N VAL A 40 -2.27 0.26 0.63
CA VAL A 40 -3.71 0.52 0.68
C VAL A 40 -4.36 -0.59 1.49
N ASP A 41 -5.09 -0.22 2.55
CA ASP A 41 -5.96 -1.14 3.30
C ASP A 41 -7.37 -1.11 2.71
N LEU A 42 -7.78 -2.20 2.05
CA LEU A 42 -9.09 -2.32 1.43
C LEU A 42 -10.22 -2.43 2.47
N GLY A 43 -9.91 -2.65 3.74
CA GLY A 43 -10.85 -2.73 4.86
C GLY A 43 -11.66 -4.03 4.93
N ALA A 44 -11.46 -4.94 3.97
CA ALA A 44 -12.06 -6.27 3.92
C ALA A 44 -11.19 -7.17 3.04
N LEU A 45 -11.46 -8.48 3.06
CA LEU A 45 -10.81 -9.42 2.16
C LEU A 45 -11.59 -9.49 0.84
N TYR A 46 -10.90 -9.33 -0.28
CA TYR A 46 -11.48 -9.29 -1.62
C TYR A 46 -10.91 -10.36 -2.53
N ASN A 47 -11.72 -10.85 -3.46
CA ASN A 47 -11.26 -11.55 -4.66
C ASN A 47 -11.11 -10.51 -5.77
N LEU A 48 -9.88 -10.08 -6.05
CA LEU A 48 -9.63 -9.02 -7.01
C LEU A 48 -9.49 -9.58 -8.43
N THR A 49 -10.25 -8.99 -9.36
CA THR A 49 -10.07 -9.20 -10.80
C THR A 49 -8.89 -8.40 -11.35
N SER A 50 -8.59 -7.25 -10.75
CA SER A 50 -7.44 -6.43 -11.12
C SER A 50 -7.01 -5.45 -10.03
N VAL A 51 -5.74 -5.06 -10.11
CA VAL A 51 -5.15 -3.89 -9.45
C VAL A 51 -4.61 -3.01 -10.56
N ASN A 52 -5.10 -1.78 -10.66
CA ASN A 52 -4.72 -0.84 -11.70
C ASN A 52 -3.95 0.30 -11.03
N LEU A 53 -2.73 0.54 -11.47
CA LEU A 53 -1.82 1.52 -10.92
C LEU A 53 -1.58 2.60 -11.97
N PHE A 54 -1.74 3.86 -11.60
CA PHE A 54 -1.60 4.99 -12.50
C PHE A 54 -0.41 5.84 -12.10
N CYS A 55 0.49 6.09 -13.04
CA CYS A 55 1.57 7.05 -12.90
C CYS A 55 1.03 8.45 -12.59
N GLN A 56 1.77 9.24 -11.83
CA GLN A 56 1.38 10.62 -11.54
C GLN A 56 1.18 11.43 -12.83
N ASN A 57 0.08 12.18 -12.90
CA ASN A 57 -0.22 13.07 -14.03
C ASN A 57 -0.24 14.55 -13.63
N GLU A 58 0.00 14.86 -12.35
CA GLU A 58 0.02 16.23 -11.86
C GLU A 58 1.30 16.97 -12.32
N GLY A 59 1.15 18.17 -12.87
CA GLY A 59 2.24 18.92 -13.50
C GLY A 59 3.39 19.27 -12.54
N THR A 60 3.06 19.62 -11.29
CA THR A 60 3.99 20.01 -10.21
C THR A 60 5.02 18.93 -9.89
N PHE A 61 4.69 17.65 -10.10
CA PHE A 61 5.54 16.50 -9.81
C PHE A 61 6.47 16.08 -10.97
N ARG A 62 6.48 16.81 -12.09
CA ARG A 62 7.34 16.52 -13.26
C ARG A 62 7.31 15.03 -13.62
N ASN A 63 8.47 14.36 -13.65
CA ASN A 63 8.66 12.94 -14.02
C ASN A 63 9.07 12.07 -12.83
N LEU A 64 8.78 12.48 -11.59
CA LEU A 64 9.32 11.83 -10.39
C LEU A 64 8.92 10.36 -10.19
N GLY A 65 7.81 9.87 -10.78
CA GLY A 65 7.44 8.45 -10.81
C GLY A 65 7.65 7.76 -12.17
N VAL A 66 8.19 8.47 -13.17
CA VAL A 66 8.54 7.88 -14.48
C VAL A 66 9.91 7.22 -14.40
N ASP A 67 10.06 6.04 -14.99
CA ASP A 67 11.26 5.20 -15.03
C ASP A 67 11.81 4.74 -13.66
N VAL A 68 11.06 5.00 -12.58
CA VAL A 68 11.36 4.53 -11.23
C VAL A 68 10.91 3.07 -11.09
N PRO A 69 11.82 2.11 -10.81
CA PRO A 69 11.44 0.73 -10.55
C PRO A 69 10.69 0.62 -9.22
N PHE A 70 9.70 -0.25 -9.19
CA PHE A 70 8.99 -0.61 -7.97
C PHE A 70 8.42 -2.02 -8.06
N ASP A 71 8.13 -2.57 -6.90
CA ASP A 71 7.48 -3.84 -6.68
C ASP A 71 6.06 -3.60 -6.15
N VAL A 72 5.18 -4.56 -6.46
CA VAL A 72 3.81 -4.61 -5.95
C VAL A 72 3.63 -5.94 -5.28
N HIS A 73 3.15 -5.89 -4.03
CA HIS A 73 2.83 -7.05 -3.23
C HIS A 73 1.37 -7.00 -2.81
N THR A 74 0.83 -8.15 -2.44
CA THR A 74 -0.49 -8.25 -1.81
C THR A 74 -0.40 -9.01 -0.50
N PHE A 75 -1.34 -8.77 0.40
CA PHE A 75 -1.46 -9.55 1.62
C PHE A 75 -2.92 -9.72 2.02
N GLY A 76 -3.29 -10.92 2.45
CA GLY A 76 -4.67 -11.29 2.78
C GLY A 76 -4.96 -11.46 4.27
N GLN A 77 -3.94 -11.34 5.13
CA GLN A 77 -4.08 -11.43 6.57
C GLN A 77 -4.00 -10.04 7.18
N TRP A 78 -4.73 -9.81 8.28
CA TRP A 78 -4.71 -8.55 9.00
C TRP A 78 -3.28 -8.17 9.42
N MET A 79 -2.94 -6.90 9.22
CA MET A 79 -1.70 -6.30 9.70
C MET A 79 -1.98 -4.92 10.29
N SER A 80 -1.25 -4.57 11.34
CA SER A 80 -1.30 -3.23 11.94
C SER A 80 -0.29 -2.29 11.28
N GLU A 81 -0.58 -0.98 11.31
CA GLU A 81 0.38 0.05 10.85
C GLU A 81 1.71 -0.01 11.60
N CYS A 82 1.71 -0.45 12.86
CA CYS A 82 2.92 -0.54 13.69
C CYS A 82 3.79 -1.76 13.35
N THR A 83 3.19 -2.86 12.88
CA THR A 83 3.85 -4.16 12.76
C THR A 83 3.91 -4.69 11.34
N TYR A 84 3.40 -3.96 10.34
CA TYR A 84 3.34 -4.45 8.96
C TYR A 84 4.70 -4.93 8.43
N GLN A 85 5.80 -4.30 8.84
CA GLN A 85 7.17 -4.67 8.44
C GLN A 85 7.56 -6.09 8.90
N SER A 86 7.03 -6.55 10.04
CA SER A 86 7.27 -7.89 10.57
C SER A 86 6.61 -9.00 9.75
N HIS A 87 5.69 -8.66 8.85
CA HIS A 87 5.07 -9.59 7.90
C HIS A 87 5.82 -9.71 6.58
N TYR A 88 6.93 -8.98 6.40
CA TYR A 88 7.76 -9.12 5.21
C TYR A 88 8.51 -10.47 5.23
N PRO A 89 8.57 -11.22 4.10
CA PRO A 89 8.04 -10.86 2.78
C PRO A 89 6.54 -11.18 2.60
N TRP A 90 5.82 -10.28 1.92
CA TRP A 90 4.44 -10.50 1.47
C TRP A 90 4.38 -11.19 0.10
N ASP A 91 3.18 -11.57 -0.35
CA ASP A 91 2.98 -12.18 -1.66
C ASP A 91 3.36 -11.20 -2.77
N LEU A 92 4.41 -11.52 -3.54
CA LEU A 92 4.84 -10.72 -4.68
C LEU A 92 3.83 -10.84 -5.83
N LEU A 93 3.32 -9.70 -6.31
CA LEU A 93 2.42 -9.62 -7.46
C LEU A 93 3.16 -9.22 -8.74
N ALA A 94 4.08 -8.26 -8.65
CA ALA A 94 4.94 -7.83 -9.74
C ALA A 94 6.24 -7.24 -9.19
N SER A 95 7.36 -7.42 -9.90
CA SER A 95 8.66 -6.87 -9.48
C SER A 95 9.35 -6.08 -10.58
N GLY A 96 10.03 -4.99 -10.18
CA GLY A 96 10.84 -4.17 -11.06
C GLY A 96 10.06 -3.48 -12.19
N ILE A 97 8.75 -3.32 -12.03
CA ILE A 97 7.91 -2.64 -13.01
C ILE A 97 8.17 -1.13 -12.97
N LYS A 98 7.84 -0.45 -14.08
CA LYS A 98 8.07 0.99 -14.26
C LYS A 98 6.95 1.61 -15.08
N PHE A 99 6.62 2.84 -14.77
CA PHE A 99 5.87 3.70 -15.69
C PHE A 99 6.84 4.36 -16.68
N LYS A 100 6.57 4.26 -17.96
CA LYS A 100 7.29 4.88 -19.08
C LYS A 100 6.86 6.32 -19.34
N LYS A 101 5.65 6.70 -18.93
CA LYS A 101 5.14 8.08 -19.08
C LYS A 101 4.15 8.45 -17.99
N LYS A 102 3.89 9.76 -17.86
CA LYS A 102 2.86 10.30 -16.96
C LYS A 102 1.47 9.79 -17.34
N GLY A 103 0.65 9.51 -16.33
CA GLY A 103 -0.69 8.96 -16.50
C GLY A 103 -0.75 7.56 -17.13
N GLU A 104 0.38 6.87 -17.31
CA GLU A 104 0.37 5.48 -17.74
C GLU A 104 -0.31 4.59 -16.70
N GLU A 105 -1.06 3.62 -17.20
CA GLU A 105 -1.70 2.58 -16.40
C GLU A 105 -0.91 1.28 -16.50
N VAL A 106 -0.70 0.64 -15.34
CA VAL A 106 -0.25 -0.74 -15.24
C VAL A 106 -1.35 -1.56 -14.58
N VAL A 107 -1.78 -2.64 -15.25
CA VAL A 107 -2.84 -3.53 -14.74
C VAL A 107 -2.23 -4.85 -14.31
N LEU A 108 -2.43 -5.22 -13.06
CA LEU A 108 -1.97 -6.47 -12.44
C LEU A 108 -3.18 -7.33 -12.04
N LYS A 109 -3.00 -8.65 -12.01
CA LYS A 109 -4.08 -9.60 -11.71
C LYS A 109 -3.68 -10.51 -10.55
N PRO A 110 -4.12 -10.21 -9.32
CA PRO A 110 -3.92 -11.10 -8.18
C PRO A 110 -4.60 -12.46 -8.40
N ASN A 111 -3.98 -13.52 -7.90
CA ASN A 111 -4.53 -14.88 -7.92
C ASN A 111 -4.90 -15.41 -6.52
N LYS A 112 -4.71 -14.58 -5.49
CA LYS A 112 -5.04 -14.86 -4.08
C LYS A 112 -5.97 -13.77 -3.55
N PRO A 113 -6.78 -14.06 -2.52
CA PRO A 113 -7.52 -13.04 -1.79
C PRO A 113 -6.62 -11.90 -1.26
N VAL A 114 -7.06 -10.65 -1.43
CA VAL A 114 -6.29 -9.45 -1.10
C VAL A 114 -7.06 -8.59 -0.10
N GLN A 115 -6.38 -8.19 0.97
CA GLN A 115 -6.85 -7.15 1.88
C GLN A 115 -5.95 -5.90 1.80
N TYR A 116 -4.66 -6.10 1.55
CA TYR A 116 -3.69 -5.02 1.42
C TYR A 116 -2.98 -5.06 0.08
N ILE A 117 -2.86 -3.91 -0.58
CA ILE A 117 -2.04 -3.69 -1.77
C ILE A 117 -0.83 -2.88 -1.33
N ILE A 118 0.37 -3.45 -1.45
CA ILE A 118 1.59 -2.89 -0.88
C ILE A 118 2.53 -2.52 -2.02
N ILE A 119 3.04 -1.30 -2.01
CA ILE A 119 3.83 -0.71 -3.10
C ILE A 119 5.12 -0.15 -2.53
N GLY A 120 6.24 -0.45 -3.17
CA GLY A 120 7.54 0.02 -2.75
C GLY A 120 8.64 -0.78 -3.42
N GLN A 121 9.85 -0.73 -2.87
CA GLN A 121 10.94 -1.60 -3.33
C GLN A 121 11.87 -1.88 -2.15
N ARG A 122 12.55 -3.03 -2.15
CA ARG A 122 13.58 -3.28 -1.12
C ARG A 122 14.64 -2.16 -1.12
N ASN A 123 14.94 -1.62 0.06
CA ASN A 123 16.01 -0.65 0.21
C ASN A 123 17.39 -1.32 0.14
N THR A 124 18.10 -1.16 -0.97
CA THR A 124 19.46 -1.69 -1.16
C THR A 124 20.54 -0.81 -0.53
N ASN A 125 20.20 0.39 -0.05
CA ASN A 125 21.12 1.39 0.48
C ASN A 125 20.97 1.59 2.01
N TYR A 126 20.41 0.61 2.72
CA TYR A 126 20.22 0.68 4.16
C TYR A 126 21.54 1.01 4.90
N PRO A 127 21.55 1.90 5.90
CA PRO A 127 20.40 2.52 6.58
C PRO A 127 19.91 3.84 5.96
N ILE A 128 20.36 4.22 4.76
CA ILE A 128 19.95 5.47 4.11
C ILE A 128 18.47 5.38 3.73
N SER A 129 17.69 6.39 4.10
CA SER A 129 16.29 6.47 3.72
C SER A 129 16.16 6.72 2.22
N VAL A 130 15.31 5.92 1.57
CA VAL A 130 15.00 6.06 0.14
C VAL A 130 13.51 6.35 -0.03
N ARG A 131 13.15 7.04 -1.10
CA ARG A 131 11.76 7.40 -1.36
C ARG A 131 11.04 6.25 -2.06
N PRO A 132 9.88 5.78 -1.57
CA PRO A 132 8.97 4.94 -2.33
C PRO A 132 8.53 5.65 -3.63
N ILE A 133 7.99 4.88 -4.59
CA ILE A 133 7.46 5.46 -5.82
C ILE A 133 6.29 6.42 -5.56
N GLN A 134 6.22 7.51 -6.34
CA GLN A 134 5.06 8.38 -6.40
C GLN A 134 3.98 7.78 -7.30
N ILE A 135 2.73 7.85 -6.87
CA ILE A 135 1.60 7.30 -7.63
C ILE A 135 0.49 8.33 -7.78
N GLY A 136 -0.15 8.32 -8.94
CA GLY A 136 -1.29 9.17 -9.25
C GLY A 136 -2.59 8.59 -8.70
N GLU A 137 -2.84 7.29 -8.92
CA GLU A 137 -4.06 6.62 -8.48
C GLU A 137 -3.83 5.10 -8.39
N ILE A 138 -4.53 4.44 -7.47
CA ILE A 138 -4.57 2.99 -7.26
C ILE A 138 -6.04 2.59 -7.26
N GLN A 139 -6.41 1.74 -8.21
CA GLN A 139 -7.73 1.15 -8.25
C GLN A 139 -7.62 -0.35 -8.03
N ALA A 140 -8.60 -0.92 -7.33
CA ALA A 140 -8.72 -2.34 -7.13
C ALA A 140 -10.12 -2.76 -7.53
N HIS A 141 -10.26 -3.72 -8.43
CA HIS A 141 -11.57 -4.18 -8.88
C HIS A 141 -11.77 -5.62 -8.45
N GLY A 142 -12.94 -5.91 -7.88
CA GLY A 142 -13.26 -7.26 -7.43
C GLY A 142 -14.50 -7.29 -6.55
N GLU A 143 -14.66 -8.42 -5.87
CA GLU A 143 -15.79 -8.72 -5.02
C GLU A 143 -15.33 -8.98 -3.58
N LYS A 144 -16.11 -8.51 -2.61
CA LYS A 144 -15.84 -8.72 -1.19
C LYS A 144 -16.10 -10.20 -0.86
N LEU A 145 -15.12 -10.85 -0.25
CA LEU A 145 -15.25 -12.22 0.27
C LEU A 145 -15.78 -12.21 1.71
N ARG A 146 -15.17 -11.40 2.57
CA ARG A 146 -15.55 -11.29 3.99
C ARG A 146 -14.97 -10.02 4.62
N ASP A 147 -15.54 -9.62 5.75
CA ASP A 147 -15.00 -8.54 6.57
C ASP A 147 -13.61 -8.86 7.14
N THR A 148 -12.87 -7.80 7.44
CA THR A 148 -11.56 -7.90 8.09
C THR A 148 -11.69 -8.55 9.46
N GLN A 149 -10.87 -9.57 9.72
CA GLN A 149 -10.74 -10.16 11.05
C GLN A 149 -9.62 -9.44 11.80
N VAL A 150 -9.99 -8.43 12.59
CA VAL A 150 -9.06 -7.80 13.53
C VAL A 150 -8.88 -8.74 14.72
N PRO A 151 -7.65 -9.13 15.09
CA PRO A 151 -7.41 -9.87 16.33
C PRO A 151 -7.99 -9.09 17.52
N GLN A 152 -8.81 -9.75 18.33
CA GLN A 152 -9.27 -9.16 19.58
C GLN A 152 -8.07 -9.07 20.53
N VAL A 153 -7.74 -7.86 20.99
CA VAL A 153 -6.84 -7.71 22.13
C VAL A 153 -7.59 -8.28 23.34
N PRO A 154 -7.05 -9.26 24.07
CA PRO A 154 -7.66 -9.69 25.32
C PRO A 154 -7.85 -8.47 26.21
N ALA A 155 -9.08 -8.20 26.65
CA ALA A 155 -9.29 -7.21 27.69
C ALA A 155 -8.55 -7.70 28.93
N GLY A 156 -7.42 -7.07 29.25
CA GLY A 156 -6.60 -7.42 30.39
C GLY A 156 -7.30 -7.03 31.68
N ASP A 157 -8.27 -7.84 32.11
CA ASP A 157 -8.78 -7.87 33.49
C ASP A 157 -7.86 -8.73 34.38
N GLU A 158 -6.58 -8.87 34.03
CA GLU A 158 -5.60 -9.50 34.92
C GLU A 158 -5.19 -8.48 35.99
N PRO A 159 -5.37 -8.81 37.29
CA PRO A 159 -4.94 -7.92 38.36
C PRO A 159 -3.44 -7.67 38.27
N ILE A 160 -3.05 -6.40 38.40
CA ILE A 160 -1.65 -5.99 38.47
C ILE A 160 -0.99 -6.77 39.63
N PRO A 161 0.10 -7.54 39.40
CA PRO A 161 0.77 -8.27 40.46
C PRO A 161 1.26 -7.32 41.56
N GLU A 162 0.91 -7.59 42.82
CA GLU A 162 1.18 -6.74 44.00
C GLU A 162 2.67 -6.55 44.34
N ASN A 163 3.61 -7.05 43.55
CA ASN A 163 5.05 -7.00 43.84
C ASN A 163 5.79 -5.82 43.18
N LEU A 164 5.10 -4.72 42.92
CA LEU A 164 5.71 -3.42 42.61
C LEU A 164 5.50 -2.47 43.79
N HIS A 165 6.22 -2.72 44.87
CA HIS A 165 6.46 -1.79 45.98
C HIS A 165 7.95 -1.72 46.29
#